data_AF-A0A1I5EEY1-F1
#
_entry.id   AF-A0A1I5EEY1-F1
#
_cell.length_a   1.000
_cell.length_b   1.000
_cell.length_c   1.000
_cell.angle_alpha   90.00
_cell.angle_beta   90.00
_cell.angle_gamma   90.00
#
_symmetry.space_group_name_H-M   'P 1'
#
loop_
_entity.id
_entity.type
_entity.pdbx_description
1 polymer ?
#
loop_
_entity_poly.entity_id
_entity_poly.type
_entity_poly.pdbx_seq_one_letter_code
_entity_poly.pdbx_strand_id
1 'polypeptide(L)'
;MGAEYKLYREHPMEHYKFIQNTECEYFPCHKTDKPEDFNCLFCYCPLYCLGDKCGGNFKFTESGIKSCVDCLRPHIRENYSEITGQLGDVMKLIEKDKSDNL
;
A
#
# COMPACT_ATOMS: atom_id res chain seq x y z
N MET A 1 -19.43 -16.60 15.43
CA MET A 1 -18.78 -15.90 14.29
C MET A 1 -19.59 -16.15 13.02
N GLY A 2 -20.86 -15.72 13.01
CA GLY A 2 -21.87 -16.16 12.06
C GLY A 2 -22.57 -15.00 11.36
N ALA A 3 -23.18 -15.33 10.22
CA ALA A 3 -24.13 -14.54 9.43
C ALA A 3 -23.64 -13.24 8.74
N GLU A 4 -22.74 -12.44 9.33
CA GLU A 4 -22.29 -11.18 8.69
C GLU A 4 -21.40 -11.41 7.45
N TYR A 5 -20.72 -12.56 7.35
CA TYR A 5 -19.73 -12.80 6.28
C TYR A 5 -20.30 -13.22 4.92
N LYS A 6 -21.64 -13.26 4.78
CA LYS A 6 -22.31 -13.75 3.56
C LYS A 6 -22.77 -12.65 2.60
N LEU A 7 -22.70 -11.37 2.97
CA LEU A 7 -23.32 -10.28 2.20
C LEU A 7 -22.56 -9.83 0.94
N TYR A 8 -21.38 -10.41 0.67
CA TYR A 8 -20.43 -9.91 -0.34
C TYR A 8 -20.06 -10.90 -1.45
N ARG A 9 -20.78 -12.03 -1.59
CA ARG A 9 -20.33 -13.14 -2.45
C ARG A 9 -21.00 -13.27 -3.82
N GLU A 10 -21.82 -12.31 -4.25
CA GLU A 10 -22.60 -12.47 -5.50
C GLU A 10 -22.09 -11.66 -6.71
N HIS A 11 -21.07 -10.82 -6.53
CA HIS A 11 -20.40 -10.10 -7.62
C HIS A 11 -18.90 -10.43 -7.60
N PRO A 12 -18.20 -10.48 -8.76
CA PRO A 12 -16.74 -10.51 -8.78
C PRO A 12 -16.25 -9.21 -8.14
N MET A 13 -16.02 -9.26 -6.82
CA MET A 13 -15.58 -8.13 -6.01
C MET A 13 -14.11 -7.86 -6.33
N GLU A 14 -13.86 -7.09 -7.37
CA GLU A 14 -12.48 -6.71 -7.75
C GLU A 14 -12.29 -5.19 -7.72
N HIS A 15 -13.39 -4.41 -7.63
CA HIS A 15 -13.33 -2.94 -7.57
C HIS A 15 -12.64 -2.40 -6.32
N TYR A 16 -12.60 -3.14 -5.20
CA TYR A 16 -11.87 -2.69 -4.01
C TYR A 16 -10.35 -2.68 -4.21
N LYS A 17 -9.84 -3.36 -5.24
CA LYS A 17 -8.39 -3.45 -5.53
C LYS A 17 -7.88 -2.22 -6.27
N PHE A 18 -8.78 -1.46 -6.88
CA PHE A 18 -8.45 -0.30 -7.69
C PHE A 18 -9.40 0.86 -7.40
N ILE A 19 -8.84 1.94 -6.85
CA ILE A 19 -9.54 3.19 -6.63
C ILE A 19 -8.74 4.26 -7.34
N GLN A 20 -9.40 5.14 -8.07
CA GLN A 20 -8.76 6.29 -8.69
C GLN A 20 -9.58 7.54 -8.37
N ASN A 21 -8.91 8.53 -7.80
CA ASN A 21 -9.51 9.82 -7.47
C ASN A 21 -8.90 10.90 -8.36
N THR A 22 -9.41 11.03 -9.59
CA THR A 22 -8.91 12.01 -10.58
C THR A 22 -9.22 13.46 -10.21
N GLU A 23 -10.15 13.70 -9.29
CA GLU A 23 -10.49 15.05 -8.78
C GLU A 23 -9.53 15.51 -7.66
N CYS A 24 -8.68 14.63 -7.13
CA CYS A 24 -7.70 14.99 -6.13
C CYS A 24 -6.67 16.00 -6.69
N GLU A 25 -6.37 17.05 -5.92
CA GLU A 25 -5.42 18.11 -6.27
C GLU A 25 -3.99 17.60 -6.47
N TYR A 26 -3.71 16.40 -5.96
CA TYR A 26 -2.41 15.75 -6.09
C TYR A 26 -2.40 14.69 -7.20
N PHE A 27 -3.48 14.43 -7.93
CA PHE A 27 -3.51 13.34 -8.91
C PHE A 27 -2.83 13.72 -10.25
N PRO A 28 -1.96 12.85 -10.81
CA PRO A 28 -1.33 11.70 -10.17
C PRO A 28 -0.23 12.15 -9.20
N CYS A 29 -0.17 11.56 -8.00
CA CYS A 29 0.77 12.03 -6.97
C CYS A 29 2.22 11.65 -7.24
N HIS A 30 2.42 10.71 -8.18
CA HIS A 30 3.72 10.34 -8.72
C HIS A 30 3.68 10.43 -10.23
N LYS A 31 4.80 10.83 -10.83
CA LYS A 31 4.93 10.90 -12.28
C LYS A 31 4.69 9.52 -12.90
N THR A 32 3.77 9.47 -13.87
CA THR A 32 3.44 8.28 -14.65
C THR A 32 3.07 8.68 -16.07
N ASP A 33 3.33 7.80 -17.04
CA ASP A 33 2.88 7.96 -18.43
C ASP A 33 1.52 7.26 -18.67
N LYS A 34 0.97 6.60 -17.64
CA LYS A 34 -0.30 5.85 -17.68
C LYS A 34 -1.22 6.26 -16.52
N PRO A 35 -1.77 7.49 -16.51
CA PRO A 35 -2.66 7.95 -15.45
C PRO A 35 -3.90 7.07 -15.27
N GLU A 36 -4.41 6.43 -16.32
CA GLU A 36 -5.57 5.51 -16.29
C GLU A 36 -5.35 4.24 -15.44
N ASP A 37 -4.09 3.84 -15.25
CA ASP A 37 -3.71 2.69 -14.43
C ASP A 37 -3.25 3.10 -13.01
N PHE A 38 -3.24 4.40 -12.71
CA PHE A 38 -2.76 4.94 -11.44
C PHE A 38 -3.76 4.67 -10.31
N ASN A 39 -3.34 3.85 -9.34
CA ASN A 39 -4.16 3.44 -8.21
C ASN A 39 -3.94 4.38 -7.01
N CYS A 40 -4.99 4.99 -6.51
CA CYS A 40 -4.99 5.85 -5.32
C CYS A 40 -5.22 5.07 -4.01
N LEU A 41 -5.57 3.78 -4.08
CA LEU A 41 -5.92 2.97 -2.91
C LEU A 41 -4.84 3.01 -1.81
N PHE A 42 -3.57 3.01 -2.21
CA PHE A 42 -2.42 3.04 -1.30
C PHE A 42 -1.61 4.33 -1.45
N CYS A 43 -2.27 5.49 -1.66
CA CYS A 43 -1.58 6.79 -1.73
C CYS A 43 -0.61 7.03 -0.57
N TYR A 44 -0.91 6.47 0.60
CA TYR A 44 0.09 6.26 1.65
C TYR A 44 0.63 4.83 1.59
N CYS A 45 1.95 4.68 1.54
CA CYS A 45 2.59 3.37 1.50
C CYS A 45 2.30 2.60 2.80
N PRO A 46 1.50 1.51 2.77
CA PRO A 46 1.14 0.79 3.98
C PRO A 46 2.30 -0.04 4.54
N LEU A 47 3.39 -0.15 3.79
CA LEU A 47 4.60 -0.90 4.12
C LEU A 47 5.76 0.04 4.50
N TYR A 48 5.48 1.31 4.78
CA TYR A 48 6.49 2.31 5.08
C TYR A 48 7.42 1.87 6.23
N CYS A 49 6.84 1.33 7.31
CA CYS A 49 7.54 0.89 8.51
C CYS A 49 8.48 -0.31 8.30
N LEU A 50 8.32 -1.06 7.21
CA LEU A 50 9.25 -2.16 6.87
C LEU A 50 10.62 -1.65 6.42
N GLY A 51 10.80 -0.33 6.27
CA GLY A 51 12.07 0.25 5.87
C GLY A 51 12.49 -0.27 4.50
N ASP A 52 13.70 -0.84 4.44
CA ASP A 52 14.31 -1.44 3.25
C ASP A 52 13.67 -2.76 2.80
N LYS A 53 12.95 -3.43 3.69
CA LYS A 53 12.25 -4.68 3.39
C LYS A 53 10.93 -4.47 2.66
N CYS A 54 10.51 -3.22 2.42
CA CYS A 54 9.23 -2.94 1.78
C CYS A 54 9.21 -3.25 0.26
N GLY A 55 10.36 -3.53 -0.37
CA GLY A 55 10.45 -3.89 -1.79
C GLY A 55 10.01 -2.80 -2.79
N GLY A 56 9.93 -1.54 -2.36
CA GLY A 56 9.55 -0.40 -3.20
C GLY A 56 10.76 0.42 -3.66
N ASN A 57 10.56 1.28 -4.65
CA ASN A 57 11.58 2.23 -5.12
C ASN A 57 11.61 3.49 -4.24
N PHE A 58 12.08 3.35 -3.01
CA PHE A 58 12.23 4.45 -2.05
C PHE A 58 13.69 4.89 -1.95
N LYS A 59 13.92 6.01 -1.26
CA LYS A 59 15.25 6.50 -0.87
C LYS A 59 15.21 7.02 0.56
N PHE A 60 16.33 7.01 1.26
CA PHE A 60 16.45 7.68 2.55
C PHE A 60 17.01 9.10 2.34
N THR A 61 16.44 10.08 3.04
CA THR A 61 17.01 11.43 3.12
C THR A 61 18.32 11.41 3.89
N GLU A 62 19.08 12.50 3.83
CA GLU A 62 20.31 12.67 4.64
C GLU A 62 20.04 12.52 6.15
N SER A 63 18.84 12.88 6.61
CA SER A 63 18.38 12.71 7.99
C SER A 63 17.87 11.30 8.32
N GLY A 64 17.99 10.34 7.40
CA GLY A 64 17.55 8.95 7.60
C GLY A 64 16.03 8.72 7.48
N ILE A 65 15.27 9.70 6.99
CA ILE A 65 13.83 9.57 6.79
C ILE A 65 13.58 8.88 5.45
N LYS A 66 12.74 7.85 5.44
CA LYS A 66 12.36 7.17 4.21
C LYS A 66 11.45 8.07 3.36
N SER A 67 11.74 8.16 2.08
CA SER A 67 11.00 8.95 1.11
C SER A 67 10.55 8.07 -0.05
N CYS A 68 9.24 8.06 -0.29
CA CYS A 68 8.60 7.28 -1.36
C CYS A 68 8.25 8.14 -2.58
N VAL A 69 8.79 9.36 -2.71
CA VAL A 69 8.42 10.32 -3.78
C VAL A 69 8.67 9.80 -5.21
N ASP A 70 9.51 8.78 -5.38
CA ASP A 70 9.78 8.12 -6.67
C ASP A 70 9.24 6.67 -6.73
N CYS A 71 8.41 6.28 -5.76
CA CYS A 71 7.91 4.91 -5.63
C CYS A 71 6.52 4.76 -6.23
N LEU A 72 6.41 4.12 -7.40
CA LEU A 72 5.13 3.78 -8.01
C LEU A 72 4.51 2.48 -7.50
N ARG A 73 5.23 1.70 -6.66
CA ARG A 73 4.74 0.40 -6.17
C ARG A 73 3.30 0.43 -5.64
N PRO A 74 2.90 1.36 -4.75
CA PRO A 74 1.51 1.42 -4.26
C PRO A 74 0.49 1.93 -5.29
N HIS A 75 0.96 2.50 -6.39
CA HIS A 75 0.15 3.12 -7.43
C HIS A 75 -0.08 2.25 -8.66
N ILE A 76 0.44 1.02 -8.65
CA ILE A 76 0.24 0.04 -9.73
C ILE A 76 -0.96 -0.84 -9.36
N ARG A 77 -1.96 -0.88 -10.25
CA ARG A 77 -3.21 -1.64 -10.11
C ARG A 77 -2.98 -3.10 -9.69
N GLU A 78 -2.00 -3.75 -10.31
CA GLU A 78 -1.70 -5.18 -10.16
C GLU A 78 -1.11 -5.52 -8.79
N ASN A 79 -0.52 -4.54 -8.09
CA ASN A 79 0.22 -4.77 -6.85
C ASN A 79 -0.67 -4.95 -5.61
N TYR A 80 -2.00 -4.87 -5.74
CA TYR A 80 -2.91 -5.01 -4.60
C TYR A 80 -2.63 -6.26 -3.75
N SER A 81 -2.58 -7.43 -4.39
CA SER A 81 -2.42 -8.72 -3.70
C SER A 81 -1.06 -8.84 -3.03
N GLU A 82 -0.01 -8.33 -3.66
CA GLU A 82 1.35 -8.36 -3.10
C GLU A 82 1.49 -7.44 -1.89
N ILE A 83 0.98 -6.21 -1.99
CA ILE A 83 1.04 -5.22 -0.91
C ILE A 83 0.26 -5.72 0.32
N THR A 84 -0.96 -6.20 0.10
CA THR A 84 -1.80 -6.70 1.20
C THR A 84 -1.25 -7.98 1.82
N GLY A 85 -0.68 -8.89 1.02
CA GLY A 85 0.00 -10.08 1.53
C GLY A 85 1.20 -9.75 2.44
N GLN A 86 1.91 -8.65 2.13
CA GLN A 86 3.08 -8.22 2.90
C GLN A 86 2.71 -7.51 4.23
N LEU A 87 1.45 -7.16 4.45
CA LEU A 87 1.02 -6.61 5.75
C LEU A 87 1.28 -7.59 6.92
N GLY A 88 1.35 -8.90 6.65
CA GLY A 88 1.76 -9.88 7.65
C GLY A 88 3.16 -9.61 8.22
N ASP A 89 4.08 -9.06 7.43
CA ASP A 89 5.43 -8.71 7.91
C ASP A 89 5.42 -7.45 8.77
N VAL A 90 4.48 -6.53 8.52
CA VAL A 90 4.25 -5.36 9.40
C VAL A 90 3.79 -5.85 10.77
N MET A 91 2.88 -6.81 10.82
CA MET A 91 2.40 -7.37 12.09
C MET A 91 3.53 -8.05 12.87
N LYS A 92 4.37 -8.85 12.19
CA LYS A 92 5.55 -9.47 12.82
C LYS A 92 6.54 -8.43 13.37
N LEU A 93 6.75 -7.33 12.64
CA LEU A 93 7.61 -6.23 13.10
C LEU A 93 7.07 -5.63 14.41
N ILE A 94 5.76 -5.38 14.49
CA ILE A 94 5.10 -4.85 15.69
C ILE A 94 5.15 -5.83 16.85
N GLU A 95 4.95 -7.13 16.60
CA GLU A 95 5.03 -8.17 17.63
C GLU A 95 6.45 -8.28 18.21
N LYS A 96 7.47 -8.22 17.34
CA LYS A 96 8.88 -8.22 17.77
C LYS A 96 9.23 -6.96 18.58
N ASP A 97 8.79 -5.78 18.14
CA ASP A 97 9.04 -4.54 18.88
C ASP A 97 8.42 -4.60 20.29
N LYS A 98 7.24 -5.21 20.44
CA LYS A 98 6.63 -5.45 21.75
C LYS A 98 7.43 -6.43 22.60
N SER A 99 8.01 -7.48 22.02
CA SER A 99 8.81 -8.46 22.79
C SER A 99 10.16 -7.90 23.21
N ASP A 100 10.77 -7.05 22.38
CA ASP A 100 12.10 -6.49 22.63
C ASP A 100 12.05 -5.32 23.64
N ASN A 101 10.88 -4.69 23.81
CA ASN A 101 10.64 -3.55 24.71
C ASN A 101 9.85 -3.90 26.00
N LEU A 102 9.72 -5.19 26.34
CA LEU A 102 9.11 -5.68 27.58
C LEU A 102 10.18 -6.28 28.52
#